data_AF-A0A2K3DGS9-F1
#
_entry.id   AF-A0A2K3DGS9-F1
#
_cell.length_a   1.000
_cell.length_b   1.000
_cell.length_c   1.000
_cell.angle_alpha   90.00
_cell.angle_beta   90.00
_cell.angle_gamma   90.00
#
_symmetry.space_group_name_H-M   'P 1'
#
loop_
_entity.id
_entity.type
_entity.pdbx_description
1 polymer ?
#
loop_
_entity_poly.entity_id
_entity_poly.type
_entity_poly.pdbx_seq_one_letter_code
_entity_poly.pdbx_strand_id
1 'polypeptide(L)'
;MPAQGTLSGDSSKPVVWYNDASFRSYRKPRSPLNLVFWSARRQCTATVGVCGGCPRAWAVPSNATQTTTTLPLYFREPMQLDSITITQLQNPGVLSVELLPWPATPIPELPGVAPVSGPKGQPVYSAASDSTPCGGDLVISVPSDRSGSSESVPPRGSQSELPPRLRRTAVGGIRITVKAQAKGAKPTFISSVRFSGRVLYPANPAAYDGM
;
A
#
# COMPACT_ATOMS: atom_id res chain seq x y z
N MET A 1 4.90 -10.09 -5.72
CA MET A 1 4.84 -8.64 -5.74
C MET A 1 6.12 -8.13 -5.09
N PRO A 2 6.50 -6.86 -5.26
CA PRO A 2 7.69 -6.34 -4.58
C PRO A 2 7.60 -6.55 -3.08
N ALA A 3 8.75 -6.52 -2.41
CA ALA A 3 8.75 -6.47 -0.96
C ALA A 3 7.99 -5.21 -0.52
N GLN A 4 6.82 -5.43 0.09
CA GLN A 4 5.96 -4.38 0.64
C GLN A 4 6.19 -4.27 2.14
N GLY A 5 6.10 -3.05 2.65
CA GLY A 5 6.25 -2.75 4.06
C GLY A 5 5.13 -1.84 4.55
N THR A 6 4.88 -1.84 5.85
CA THR A 6 3.93 -0.92 6.47
C THR A 6 4.28 -0.75 7.95
N LEU A 7 3.48 0.05 8.65
CA LEU A 7 3.67 0.36 10.06
C LEU A 7 3.49 -0.90 10.91
N SER A 8 4.44 -1.13 11.81
CA SER A 8 4.40 -2.25 12.77
C SER A 8 3.56 -1.95 14.01
N GLY A 9 3.41 -0.67 14.35
CA GLY A 9 2.88 -0.21 15.64
C GLY A 9 3.89 -0.26 16.79
N ASP A 10 5.16 -0.56 16.51
CA ASP A 10 6.26 -0.57 17.46
C ASP A 10 7.25 0.57 17.15
N SER A 11 7.49 1.43 18.14
CA SER A 11 8.40 2.58 18.00
C SER A 11 9.86 2.19 17.71
N SER A 12 10.31 1.01 18.15
CA SER A 12 11.68 0.52 17.94
C SER A 12 11.93 0.03 16.51
N LYS A 13 10.86 -0.41 15.83
CA LYS A 13 10.90 -0.86 14.44
C LYS A 13 9.66 -0.34 13.70
N PRO A 14 9.61 0.95 13.34
CA PRO A 14 8.38 1.60 12.87
C PRO A 14 7.86 1.00 11.56
N VAL A 15 8.75 0.57 10.67
CA VAL A 15 8.41 -0.11 9.41
C VAL A 15 8.91 -1.54 9.45
N VAL A 16 8.05 -2.46 9.05
CA VAL A 16 8.38 -3.89 8.92
C VAL A 16 8.03 -4.33 7.50
N TRP A 17 8.98 -4.99 6.84
CA TRP A 17 8.84 -5.49 5.47
C TRP A 17 8.37 -6.93 5.48
N TYR A 18 7.54 -7.31 4.51
CA TYR A 18 7.02 -8.68 4.37
C TYR A 18 8.09 -9.77 4.48
N ASN A 19 9.25 -9.53 3.86
CA ASN A 19 10.37 -10.47 3.80
C ASN A 19 11.37 -10.34 4.96
N ASP A 20 11.11 -9.48 5.96
CA ASP A 20 11.92 -9.46 7.18
C ASP A 20 11.76 -10.78 7.93
N ALA A 21 12.87 -11.34 8.43
CA ALA A 21 12.84 -12.56 9.25
C ALA A 21 11.89 -12.46 10.46
N SER A 22 11.77 -11.26 11.03
CA SER A 22 10.89 -10.95 12.16
C SER A 22 9.46 -10.56 11.77
N PHE A 23 9.08 -10.53 10.49
CA PHE A 23 7.76 -10.06 10.05
C PHE A 23 6.60 -10.67 10.84
N ARG A 24 6.67 -11.99 11.07
CA ARG A 24 5.61 -12.74 11.76
C ARG A 24 5.47 -12.39 13.24
N SER A 25 6.53 -11.94 13.92
CA SER A 25 6.44 -11.56 15.34
C SER A 25 5.74 -10.20 15.52
N TYR A 26 5.86 -9.29 14.56
CA TYR A 26 5.16 -8.01 14.56
C TYR A 26 3.72 -8.11 14.07
N ARG A 27 3.41 -9.10 13.22
CA ARG A 27 2.08 -9.26 12.66
C ARG A 27 1.08 -9.74 13.72
N LYS A 28 0.13 -8.87 14.06
CA LYS A 28 -0.98 -9.17 14.97
C LYS A 28 -2.31 -9.30 14.20
N PRO A 29 -3.32 -10.01 14.75
CA PRO A 29 -4.67 -9.97 14.19
C PRO A 29 -5.13 -8.53 13.98
N ARG A 30 -5.77 -8.25 12.85
CA ARG A 30 -6.32 -6.93 12.52
C ARG A 30 -5.31 -5.78 12.34
N SER A 31 -4.02 -6.05 12.44
CA SER A 31 -2.95 -5.06 12.22
C SER A 31 -2.75 -4.70 10.73
N PRO A 32 -2.16 -3.53 10.43
CA PRO A 32 -1.81 -3.13 9.07
C PRO A 32 -0.93 -4.14 8.32
N LEU A 33 -0.04 -4.83 9.03
CA LEU A 33 0.86 -5.84 8.46
C LEU A 33 0.12 -6.97 7.75
N ASN A 34 -1.17 -7.15 8.00
CA ASN A 34 -1.97 -8.09 7.23
C ASN A 34 -2.13 -7.70 5.75
N LEU A 35 -2.11 -6.41 5.41
CA LEU A 35 -2.28 -5.93 4.03
C LEU A 35 -1.07 -6.26 3.14
N VAL A 36 0.12 -6.34 3.73
CA VAL A 36 1.37 -6.66 3.00
C VAL A 36 1.72 -8.15 3.10
N PHE A 37 0.89 -8.97 3.77
CA PHE A 37 1.10 -10.41 3.90
C PHE A 37 0.44 -11.18 2.77
N TRP A 38 1.18 -11.39 1.68
CA TRP A 38 0.65 -12.01 0.47
C TRP A 38 0.80 -13.54 0.40
N SER A 39 1.48 -14.20 1.34
CA SER A 39 1.65 -15.67 1.29
C SER A 39 0.30 -16.41 1.37
N ALA A 40 0.22 -17.56 0.68
CA ALA A 40 -0.95 -18.40 0.36
C ALA A 40 -1.82 -18.94 1.53
N ARG A 41 -1.82 -18.34 2.72
CA ARG A 41 -2.63 -18.80 3.86
C ARG A 41 -3.97 -18.08 3.92
N ARG A 42 -5.06 -18.85 3.71
CA ARG A 42 -6.49 -18.51 3.90
C ARG A 42 -6.77 -17.00 3.90
N GLN A 43 -6.98 -16.46 2.70
CA GLN A 43 -7.47 -15.09 2.52
C GLN A 43 -8.82 -14.92 3.23
N CYS A 44 -9.16 -13.68 3.56
CA CYS A 44 -10.51 -13.38 4.03
C CYS A 44 -11.49 -13.62 2.89
N THR A 45 -12.59 -14.33 3.16
CA THR A 45 -13.68 -14.45 2.19
C THR A 45 -14.30 -13.08 1.97
N ALA A 46 -14.34 -12.64 0.72
CA ALA A 46 -15.02 -11.42 0.31
C ALA A 46 -16.18 -11.81 -0.61
N THR A 47 -17.40 -11.48 -0.20
CA THR A 47 -18.61 -11.67 -1.00
C THR A 47 -19.29 -10.33 -1.12
N VAL A 48 -19.47 -9.85 -2.36
CA VAL A 48 -20.07 -8.54 -2.63
C VAL A 48 -21.46 -8.47 -2.00
N GLY A 49 -21.73 -7.39 -1.26
CA GLY A 49 -22.97 -7.16 -0.51
C GLY A 49 -22.97 -7.76 0.90
N VAL A 50 -22.01 -8.62 1.26
CA VAL A 50 -21.93 -9.25 2.59
C VAL A 50 -20.90 -8.52 3.44
N CYS A 51 -21.39 -7.81 4.47
CA CYS A 51 -20.52 -7.12 5.42
C CYS A 51 -20.01 -8.07 6.50
N GLY A 52 -18.69 -8.17 6.65
CA GLY A 52 -18.06 -9.02 7.66
C GLY A 52 -16.62 -8.69 7.95
N GLY A 53 -16.19 -8.91 9.19
CA GLY A 53 -14.79 -8.77 9.58
C GLY A 53 -14.00 -10.07 9.45
N CYS A 54 -12.68 -9.95 9.39
CA CYS A 54 -11.76 -11.09 9.34
C CYS A 54 -10.50 -10.79 10.18
N PRO A 55 -9.97 -11.75 10.97
CA PRO A 55 -8.75 -11.53 11.75
C PRO A 55 -7.51 -11.19 10.92
N ARG A 56 -7.53 -11.54 9.62
CA ARG A 56 -6.46 -11.26 8.66
C ARG A 56 -6.73 -10.04 7.78
N ALA A 57 -7.81 -9.30 7.99
CA ALA A 57 -7.95 -7.97 7.42
C ALA A 57 -7.18 -6.96 8.28
N TRP A 58 -6.94 -5.76 7.80
CA TRP A 58 -6.66 -4.62 8.65
C TRP A 58 -7.98 -4.07 9.20
N ALA A 59 -8.07 -3.88 10.51
CA ALA A 59 -9.16 -3.11 11.11
C ALA A 59 -8.69 -1.68 11.31
N VAL A 60 -9.42 -0.73 10.72
CA VAL A 60 -9.16 0.69 10.96
C VAL A 60 -9.51 0.99 12.43
N PRO A 61 -8.58 1.56 13.20
CA PRO A 61 -8.84 1.95 14.58
C PRO A 61 -10.06 2.88 14.67
N SER A 62 -10.99 2.56 15.57
CA SER A 62 -12.08 3.46 15.94
C SER A 62 -11.63 4.30 17.14
N ASN A 63 -11.64 5.62 17.02
CA ASN A 63 -11.38 6.54 18.13
C ASN A 63 -12.46 7.63 18.13
N ALA A 64 -12.93 8.03 19.30
CA ALA A 64 -13.98 9.03 19.45
C ALA A 64 -13.59 10.41 18.91
N THR A 65 -12.29 10.74 18.90
CA THR A 65 -11.78 12.06 18.48
C THR A 65 -11.22 12.09 17.07
N GLN A 66 -10.95 10.93 16.47
CA GLN A 66 -10.32 10.83 15.17
C GLN A 66 -11.38 10.59 14.11
N THR A 67 -11.45 11.46 13.10
CA THR A 67 -12.40 11.35 11.98
C THR A 67 -11.84 10.54 10.82
N THR A 68 -10.50 10.44 10.72
CA THR A 68 -9.80 9.72 9.66
C THR A 68 -8.52 9.05 10.16
N THR A 69 -8.21 7.88 9.64
CA THR A 69 -6.92 7.19 9.86
C THR A 69 -6.16 7.09 8.55
N THR A 70 -4.87 7.43 8.58
CA THR A 70 -3.96 7.28 7.45
C THR A 70 -3.06 6.08 7.63
N LEU A 71 -2.86 5.28 6.58
CA LEU A 71 -1.94 4.16 6.57
C LEU A 71 -1.03 4.21 5.34
N PRO A 72 0.30 4.28 5.50
CA PRO A 72 1.23 4.10 4.40
C PRO A 72 1.48 2.61 4.12
N LEU A 73 1.54 2.26 2.84
CA LEU A 73 2.08 1.00 2.33
C LEU A 73 3.28 1.34 1.47
N TYR A 74 4.45 0.85 1.86
CA TYR A 74 5.73 1.17 1.25
C TYR A 74 6.15 0.07 0.27
N PHE A 75 6.89 0.48 -0.76
CA PHE A 75 7.62 -0.42 -1.64
C PHE A 75 9.11 -0.36 -1.31
N ARG A 76 9.74 -1.53 -1.29
CA ARG A 76 11.20 -1.64 -1.10
C ARG A 76 11.99 -1.34 -2.37
N GLU A 77 11.30 -1.23 -3.51
CA GLU A 77 11.87 -0.99 -4.83
C GLU A 77 11.05 0.09 -5.55
N PRO A 78 11.65 0.85 -6.49
CA PRO A 78 10.92 1.89 -7.20
C PRO A 78 9.86 1.27 -8.11
N MET A 79 8.62 1.68 -7.95
CA MET A 79 7.51 1.18 -8.77
C MET A 79 6.95 2.26 -9.68
N GLN A 80 6.39 1.83 -10.81
CA GLN A 80 5.41 2.56 -11.58
C GLN A 80 4.08 1.83 -11.47
N LEU A 81 3.00 2.54 -11.16
CA LEU A 81 1.69 1.95 -10.87
C LEU A 81 0.68 2.32 -11.94
N ASP A 82 -0.08 1.33 -12.41
CA ASP A 82 -1.19 1.51 -13.35
C ASP A 82 -2.54 1.51 -12.63
N SER A 83 -2.68 0.69 -11.58
CA SER A 83 -3.90 0.65 -10.79
C SER A 83 -3.65 0.18 -9.36
N ILE A 84 -4.59 0.55 -8.48
CA ILE A 84 -4.63 0.15 -7.07
C ILE A 84 -6.03 -0.43 -6.83
N THR A 85 -6.09 -1.65 -6.30
CA THR A 85 -7.34 -2.33 -5.95
C THR A 85 -7.40 -2.55 -4.44
N ILE A 86 -8.40 -1.98 -3.77
CA ILE A 86 -8.59 -2.07 -2.32
C ILE A 86 -9.87 -2.85 -2.04
N THR A 87 -9.75 -4.02 -1.41
CA THR A 87 -10.90 -4.86 -1.06
C THR A 87 -11.39 -4.51 0.35
N GLN A 88 -12.66 -4.11 0.46
CA GLN A 88 -13.25 -3.57 1.68
C GLN A 88 -14.39 -4.48 2.18
N LEU A 89 -14.20 -5.15 3.31
CA LEU A 89 -15.12 -6.19 3.78
C LEU A 89 -16.29 -5.66 4.64
N GLN A 90 -16.09 -4.53 5.32
CA GLN A 90 -17.04 -3.98 6.28
C GLN A 90 -16.83 -2.47 6.35
N ASN A 91 -17.94 -1.72 6.40
CA ASN A 91 -17.95 -0.26 6.48
C ASN A 91 -16.92 0.41 5.55
N PRO A 92 -17.02 0.19 4.22
CA PRO A 92 -16.14 0.85 3.24
C PRO A 92 -16.05 2.35 3.48
N GLY A 93 -14.86 2.90 3.30
CA GLY A 93 -14.59 4.26 3.81
C GLY A 93 -13.28 4.87 3.34
N VAL A 94 -12.67 4.38 2.26
CA VAL A 94 -11.49 5.01 1.69
C VAL A 94 -11.89 6.38 1.15
N LEU A 95 -11.25 7.44 1.67
CA LEU A 95 -11.52 8.83 1.30
C LEU A 95 -10.46 9.39 0.35
N SER A 96 -9.21 8.96 0.51
CA SER A 96 -8.15 9.34 -0.42
C SER A 96 -7.06 8.28 -0.53
N VAL A 97 -6.41 8.25 -1.70
CA VAL A 97 -5.20 7.48 -1.93
C VAL A 97 -4.18 8.40 -2.59
N GLU A 98 -3.03 8.56 -1.94
CA GLU A 98 -1.92 9.38 -2.41
C GLU A 98 -0.74 8.48 -2.79
N LEU A 99 -0.03 8.85 -3.85
CA LEU A 99 1.25 8.25 -4.18
C LEU A 99 2.33 8.84 -3.28
N LEU A 100 3.31 8.04 -2.89
CA LEU A 100 4.48 8.50 -2.14
C LEU A 100 5.73 8.50 -3.05
N PRO A 101 6.61 9.50 -2.93
CA PRO A 101 7.83 9.57 -3.73
C PRO A 101 8.78 8.40 -3.44
N TRP A 102 9.62 8.04 -4.40
CA TRP A 102 10.66 7.03 -4.22
C TRP A 102 11.96 7.66 -3.68
N PRO A 103 12.57 7.09 -2.61
CA PRO A 103 11.97 6.18 -1.64
C PRO A 103 11.10 6.95 -0.64
N ALA A 104 10.05 6.31 -0.13
CA ALA A 104 9.10 6.94 0.80
C ALA A 104 9.48 6.76 2.29
N THR A 105 10.38 5.81 2.55
CA THR A 105 10.89 5.42 3.87
C THR A 105 12.33 4.94 3.68
N PRO A 106 13.21 4.98 4.71
CA PRO A 106 14.54 4.42 4.60
C PRO A 106 14.53 2.97 4.10
N ILE A 107 15.39 2.67 3.13
CA ILE A 107 15.61 1.32 2.58
C ILE A 107 16.98 0.84 3.07
N PRO A 108 17.05 -0.18 3.95
CA PRO A 108 18.31 -0.65 4.53
C PRO A 108 19.37 -1.03 3.49
N GLU A 109 18.96 -1.57 2.34
CA GLU A 109 19.84 -1.97 1.24
C GLU A 109 20.39 -0.78 0.44
N LEU A 110 19.81 0.42 0.60
CA LEU A 110 20.16 1.64 -0.12
C LEU A 110 20.44 2.81 0.86
N PRO A 111 21.43 2.68 1.76
CA PRO A 111 21.65 3.66 2.83
C PRO A 111 22.02 5.07 2.32
N GLY A 112 22.53 5.18 1.09
CA GLY A 112 22.86 6.46 0.46
C GLY A 112 21.67 7.19 -0.19
N VAL A 113 20.47 6.59 -0.19
CA VAL A 113 19.28 7.16 -0.84
C VAL A 113 18.33 7.66 0.24
N ALA A 114 18.29 8.97 0.44
CA ALA A 114 17.42 9.57 1.45
C ALA A 114 15.92 9.41 1.08
N PRO A 115 15.05 9.11 2.07
CA PRO A 115 13.61 9.12 1.84
C PRO A 115 13.10 10.53 1.57
N VAL A 116 12.10 10.63 0.71
CA VAL A 116 11.39 11.88 0.42
C VAL A 116 10.06 11.85 1.16
N SER A 117 9.80 12.87 1.97
CA SER A 117 8.56 12.99 2.74
C SER A 117 7.42 13.59 1.91
N GLY A 118 6.19 13.34 2.36
CA GLY A 118 5.00 13.95 1.77
C GLY A 118 4.45 13.21 0.54
N PRO A 119 3.34 13.71 -0.02
CA PRO A 119 2.71 13.11 -1.18
C PRO A 119 3.45 13.46 -2.47
N LYS A 120 3.41 12.54 -3.44
CA LYS A 120 3.92 12.74 -4.80
C LYS A 120 2.82 13.33 -5.69
N GLY A 121 2.62 14.65 -5.58
CA GLY A 121 1.54 15.36 -6.26
C GLY A 121 0.19 15.15 -5.59
N GLN A 122 -0.90 15.44 -6.32
CA GLN A 122 -2.27 15.29 -5.81
C GLN A 122 -2.64 13.81 -5.54
N PRO A 123 -3.66 13.52 -4.73
CA PRO A 123 -4.19 12.16 -4.61
C PRO A 123 -4.56 11.57 -5.99
N VAL A 124 -4.37 10.26 -6.16
CA VAL A 124 -4.88 9.53 -7.35
C VAL A 124 -6.35 9.13 -7.17
N TYR A 125 -6.86 9.25 -5.94
CA TYR A 125 -8.26 9.07 -5.60
C TYR A 125 -8.62 10.03 -4.47
N SER A 126 -9.77 10.69 -4.59
CA SER A 126 -10.35 11.52 -3.56
C SER A 126 -11.88 11.46 -3.66
N ALA A 127 -12.54 11.19 -2.55
CA ALA A 127 -13.99 11.14 -2.46
C ALA A 127 -14.48 11.67 -1.11
N ALA A 128 -15.63 12.35 -1.11
CA ALA A 128 -16.29 12.78 0.11
C ALA A 128 -16.87 11.60 0.91
N SER A 129 -17.26 10.53 0.21
CA SER A 129 -17.76 9.28 0.78
C SER A 129 -17.41 8.11 -0.13
N ASP A 130 -17.14 6.96 0.47
CA ASP A 130 -16.89 5.71 -0.25
C ASP A 130 -18.22 4.97 -0.49
N SER A 131 -18.53 4.67 -1.76
CA SER A 131 -19.73 3.95 -2.17
C SER A 131 -19.48 2.48 -2.54
N THR A 132 -18.27 1.97 -2.29
CA THR A 132 -17.94 0.56 -2.55
C THR A 132 -18.87 -0.34 -1.74
N PRO A 133 -19.46 -1.40 -2.31
CA PRO A 133 -20.22 -2.37 -1.52
C PRO A 133 -19.31 -3.14 -0.57
N CYS A 134 -19.84 -3.58 0.58
CA CYS A 134 -19.14 -4.52 1.45
C CYS A 134 -18.71 -5.78 0.68
N GLY A 135 -17.51 -6.28 0.97
CA GLY A 135 -16.92 -7.41 0.26
C GLY A 135 -16.52 -7.10 -1.19
N GLY A 136 -16.63 -5.84 -1.61
CA GLY A 136 -16.26 -5.37 -2.95
C GLY A 136 -14.90 -4.71 -3.01
N ASP A 137 -14.51 -4.38 -4.25
CA ASP A 137 -13.24 -3.75 -4.59
C ASP A 137 -13.45 -2.28 -4.98
N LEU A 138 -12.70 -1.39 -4.34
CA LEU A 138 -12.44 -0.06 -4.86
C LEU A 138 -11.27 -0.14 -5.83
N VAL A 139 -11.53 0.10 -7.11
CA VAL A 139 -10.50 0.09 -8.17
C VAL A 139 -10.16 1.53 -8.55
N ILE A 140 -8.89 1.88 -8.42
CA ILE A 140 -8.36 3.21 -8.70
C ILE A 140 -7.38 3.08 -9.86
N SER A 141 -7.73 3.67 -11.01
CA SER A 141 -6.82 3.81 -12.14
C SER A 141 -5.84 4.96 -11.89
N VAL A 142 -4.55 4.70 -12.03
CA VAL A 142 -3.53 5.75 -11.98
C VAL A 142 -3.48 6.44 -13.34
N PRO A 143 -3.61 7.77 -13.41
CA PRO A 143 -3.51 8.51 -14.67
C PRO A 143 -2.21 8.20 -15.42
N SER A 144 -2.28 8.10 -16.76
CA SER A 144 -1.16 7.64 -17.60
C SER A 144 0.11 8.48 -17.44
N ASP A 145 -0.04 9.79 -17.26
CA ASP A 145 1.04 10.76 -17.02
C ASP A 145 1.75 10.57 -15.66
N ARG A 146 1.08 9.89 -14.72
CA ARG A 146 1.59 9.56 -13.38
C ARG A 146 2.04 8.12 -13.24
N SER A 147 1.45 7.21 -14.01
CA SER A 147 1.86 5.81 -14.09
C SER A 147 3.29 5.70 -14.62
N GLY A 148 3.56 6.29 -15.79
CA GLY A 148 4.86 6.19 -16.45
C GLY A 148 5.19 4.80 -17.02
N SER A 149 4.26 3.85 -17.01
CA SER A 149 4.46 2.49 -17.54
C SER A 149 4.77 2.45 -19.04
N SER A 150 4.48 3.51 -19.78
CA SER A 150 4.88 3.65 -21.20
C SER A 150 6.33 4.10 -21.40
N GLU A 151 7.01 4.56 -20.35
CA GLU A 151 8.39 5.04 -20.47
C GLU A 151 9.34 3.86 -20.74
N SER A 152 10.38 4.08 -21.53
CA SER A 152 11.44 3.07 -21.70
C SER A 152 12.30 3.00 -20.45
N VAL A 153 12.66 1.79 -20.02
CA VAL A 153 13.58 1.56 -18.90
C VAL A 153 14.98 1.29 -19.45
N PRO A 154 15.89 2.27 -19.45
CA PRO A 154 17.21 2.07 -20.01
C PRO A 154 18.02 1.10 -19.12
N PRO A 155 18.88 0.24 -19.70
CA PRO A 155 19.65 -0.73 -18.92
C PRO A 155 20.62 -0.11 -17.91
N ARG A 156 21.13 1.09 -18.18
CA ARG A 156 22.20 1.76 -17.40
C ARG A 156 21.69 2.58 -16.20
N GLY A 157 20.61 2.16 -15.55
CA GLY A 157 20.10 2.81 -14.33
C GLY A 157 20.11 1.86 -13.13
N SER A 158 19.73 2.38 -11.96
CA SER A 158 19.67 1.62 -10.72
C SER A 158 18.59 2.14 -9.78
N GLN A 159 18.32 1.42 -8.70
CA GLN A 159 17.39 1.89 -7.67
C GLN A 159 17.88 3.15 -6.94
N SER A 160 19.20 3.30 -6.80
CA SER A 160 19.83 4.47 -6.17
C SER A 160 19.92 5.67 -7.10
N GLU A 161 19.98 5.44 -8.41
CA GLU A 161 20.12 6.47 -9.43
C GLU A 161 19.16 6.20 -10.58
N LEU A 162 17.90 6.55 -10.35
CA LEU A 162 16.89 6.48 -11.40
C LEU A 162 17.16 7.55 -12.47
N PRO A 163 17.07 7.19 -13.77
CA PRO A 163 17.02 8.16 -14.84
C PRO A 163 15.95 9.24 -14.57
N PRO A 164 16.21 10.52 -14.90
CA PRO A 164 15.30 11.62 -14.56
C PRO A 164 13.84 11.42 -15.00
N ARG A 165 13.62 10.82 -16.17
CA ARG A 165 12.28 10.51 -16.68
C ARG A 165 11.54 9.51 -15.79
N LEU A 166 12.21 8.42 -15.40
CA LEU A 166 11.62 7.40 -14.53
C LEU A 166 11.39 7.91 -13.11
N ARG A 167 12.29 8.75 -12.58
CA ARG A 167 12.17 9.35 -11.24
C ARG A 167 10.88 10.16 -11.06
N ARG A 168 10.40 10.79 -12.13
CA ARG A 168 9.16 11.60 -12.12
C ARG A 168 7.92 10.77 -11.81
N THR A 169 7.87 9.52 -12.22
CA THR A 169 6.70 8.62 -12.02
C THR A 169 6.96 7.51 -11.01
N ALA A 170 8.23 7.27 -10.65
CA ALA A 170 8.58 6.29 -9.63
C ALA A 170 7.95 6.64 -8.27
N VAL A 171 7.33 5.63 -7.67
CA VAL A 171 6.71 5.70 -6.34
C VAL A 171 7.42 4.76 -5.36
N GLY A 172 7.52 5.19 -4.12
CA GLY A 172 8.01 4.38 -3.00
C GLY A 172 6.93 3.85 -2.09
N GLY A 173 5.67 4.03 -2.47
CA GLY A 173 4.52 3.54 -1.73
C GLY A 173 3.26 4.31 -2.06
N ILE A 174 2.22 4.04 -1.28
CA ILE A 174 0.98 4.82 -1.25
C ILE A 174 0.61 5.16 0.19
N ARG A 175 -0.20 6.19 0.38
CA ARG A 175 -0.84 6.51 1.65
C ARG A 175 -2.35 6.48 1.47
N ILE A 176 -3.02 5.64 2.24
CA ILE A 176 -4.47 5.46 2.21
C ILE A 176 -5.07 6.22 3.39
N THR A 177 -6.01 7.11 3.13
CA THR A 177 -6.82 7.76 4.16
C THR A 177 -8.19 7.12 4.21
N VAL A 178 -8.56 6.62 5.37
CA VAL A 178 -9.83 5.94 5.61
C VAL A 178 -10.63 6.70 6.65
N LYS A 179 -11.93 6.83 6.44
CA LYS A 179 -12.87 7.35 7.43
C LYS A 179 -12.81 6.48 8.70
N ALA A 180 -12.56 7.13 9.84
CA ALA A 180 -12.64 6.45 11.13
C ALA A 180 -14.11 6.25 11.51
N GLN A 181 -14.38 5.13 12.20
CA GLN A 181 -15.71 4.81 12.68
C GLN A 181 -15.90 5.35 14.10
N ALA A 182 -17.13 5.77 14.42
CA ALA A 182 -17.48 6.21 15.76
C ALA A 182 -17.16 5.13 16.79
N LYS A 183 -16.84 5.54 18.02
CA LYS A 183 -16.55 4.59 19.12
C LYS A 183 -17.74 3.65 19.32
N GLY A 184 -17.48 2.33 19.32
CA GLY A 184 -18.50 1.30 19.47
C GLY A 184 -19.19 0.87 18.17
N ALA A 185 -19.00 1.59 17.06
CA ALA A 185 -19.43 1.13 15.75
C ALA A 185 -18.56 -0.06 15.27
N LYS A 186 -19.10 -0.86 14.35
CA LYS A 186 -18.29 -1.86 13.64
C LYS A 186 -17.12 -1.15 12.93
N PRO A 187 -15.89 -1.68 12.97
CA PRO A 187 -14.76 -1.02 12.33
C PRO A 187 -14.83 -1.17 10.81
N THR A 188 -14.10 -0.31 10.09
CA THR A 188 -13.79 -0.56 8.68
C THR A 188 -12.78 -1.71 8.58
N PHE A 189 -13.06 -2.69 7.74
CA PHE A 189 -12.13 -3.80 7.47
C PHE A 189 -11.67 -3.77 6.01
N ILE A 190 -10.36 -3.71 5.81
CA ILE A 190 -9.72 -3.82 4.49
C ILE A 190 -8.95 -5.14 4.44
N SER A 191 -9.28 -6.02 3.50
CA SER A 191 -8.62 -7.34 3.42
C SER A 191 -7.33 -7.33 2.64
N SER A 192 -7.26 -6.51 1.59
CA SER A 192 -6.14 -6.51 0.66
C SER A 192 -6.03 -5.17 -0.04
N VAL A 193 -4.78 -4.82 -0.35
CA VAL A 193 -4.44 -3.76 -1.30
C VAL A 193 -3.53 -4.40 -2.34
N ARG A 194 -3.99 -4.41 -3.58
CA ARG A 194 -3.28 -4.98 -4.73
C ARG A 194 -2.87 -3.87 -5.67
N PHE A 195 -1.74 -4.07 -6.33
CA PHE A 195 -1.12 -3.11 -7.22
C PHE A 195 -0.90 -3.74 -8.58
N SER A 196 -1.22 -3.02 -9.64
CA SER A 196 -0.79 -3.31 -11.00
C SER A 196 0.24 -2.28 -11.44
N GLY A 197 1.21 -2.70 -12.25
CA GLY A 197 2.31 -1.87 -12.71
C GLY A 197 3.59 -2.67 -12.85
N ARG A 198 4.74 -1.98 -12.77
CA ARG A 198 6.06 -2.60 -12.92
C ARG A 198 7.07 -2.08 -11.92
N VAL A 199 8.06 -2.90 -11.64
CA VAL A 199 9.22 -2.54 -10.82
C VAL A 199 10.34 -2.03 -11.72
N LEU A 200 10.99 -0.94 -11.29
CA LEU A 200 12.14 -0.36 -11.96
C LEU A 200 13.41 -0.89 -11.30
N TYR A 201 14.32 -1.44 -12.11
CA TYR A 201 15.62 -1.97 -11.65
C TYR A 201 15.48 -2.96 -10.48
N PRO A 202 14.75 -4.08 -10.64
CA PRO A 202 14.55 -5.01 -9.55
C PRO A 202 15.88 -5.60 -9.06
N ALA A 203 16.05 -5.68 -7.74
CA ALA A 203 17.23 -6.26 -7.09
C ALA A 203 17.35 -7.76 -7.39
N ASN A 204 16.21 -8.44 -7.56
CA ASN A 204 16.14 -9.81 -8.03
C ASN A 204 15.00 -9.94 -9.06
N PRO A 205 15.30 -9.94 -10.37
CA PRO A 205 14.29 -10.11 -11.42
C PRO A 205 13.45 -11.39 -11.25
N ALA A 206 14.06 -12.50 -10.83
CA ALA A 206 13.38 -13.79 -10.65
C ALA A 206 12.32 -13.76 -9.54
N ALA A 207 12.36 -12.77 -8.64
CA ALA A 207 11.30 -12.57 -7.65
C ALA A 207 9.98 -12.11 -8.29
N TYR A 208 9.97 -11.80 -9.59
CA TYR A 208 8.82 -11.31 -10.36
C TYR A 208 8.39 -12.26 -11.47
N ASP A 209 9.13 -13.33 -11.73
CA ASP A 209 8.78 -14.33 -12.73
C ASP A 209 7.55 -15.14 -12.25
N GLY A 210 6.47 -15.13 -13.03
CA GLY A 210 5.22 -15.85 -12.73
C GLY A 210 4.20 -15.08 -11.88
N MET A 211 4.34 -13.76 -11.76
CA MET A 211 3.31 -12.84 -11.23
C MET A 211 2.44 -12.25 -12.33
#